data_AF-A0A7T0C2W5-F1
#
_entry.id   AF-A0A7T0C2W5-F1
#
_cell.length_a   1.000
_cell.length_b   1.000
_cell.length_c   1.000
_cell.angle_alpha   90.00
_cell.angle_beta   90.00
_cell.angle_gamma   90.00
#
_symmetry.space_group_name_H-M   'P 1'
#
loop_
_entity.id
_entity.type
_entity.pdbx_description
1 polymer ?
#
loop_
_entity_poly.entity_id
_entity_poly.type
_entity_poly.pdbx_seq_one_letter_code
_entity_poly.pdbx_strand_id
1 'polypeptide(L)'
;MCQIKDDLICEIIRISQTNLLDRKRIEGGPDSGNDMVVNWVRSNAKQYRENFSELLESYPASELGSILQKLTETGKDLGELLGLKFDRV
;
A
#
# COMPACT_ATOMS: atom_id res chain seq x y z
N MET A 1 -13.39 -16.65 1.88
CA MET A 1 -13.27 -15.78 0.69
C MET A 1 -12.88 -16.64 -0.51
N CYS A 2 -13.08 -16.17 -1.75
CA CYS A 2 -12.54 -16.90 -2.90
C CYS A 2 -11.05 -16.55 -3.05
N GLN A 3 -10.22 -17.52 -3.41
CA GLN A 3 -8.77 -17.37 -3.49
C GLN A 3 -8.32 -16.18 -4.35
N ILE A 4 -9.04 -15.92 -5.45
CA ILE A 4 -8.80 -14.75 -6.32
C ILE A 4 -8.93 -13.43 -5.57
N LYS A 5 -9.90 -13.31 -4.67
CA LYS A 5 -10.10 -12.09 -3.88
C LYS A 5 -8.94 -11.90 -2.90
N ASP A 6 -8.51 -12.96 -2.23
CA ASP A 6 -7.40 -12.93 -1.28
C ASP A 6 -6.09 -12.54 -1.99
N ASP A 7 -5.85 -13.10 -3.18
CA ASP A 7 -4.69 -12.78 -4.03
C ASP A 7 -4.71 -11.31 -4.46
N LEU A 8 -5.88 -10.79 -4.89
CA LEU A 8 -6.04 -9.38 -5.25
C LEU A 8 -5.74 -8.44 -4.07
N ILE A 9 -6.23 -8.76 -2.88
CA ILE A 9 -5.98 -7.95 -1.68
C ILE A 9 -4.49 -7.92 -1.36
N CYS A 10 -3.82 -9.09 -1.39
CA CYS A 10 -2.39 -9.18 -1.16
C CYS A 10 -1.60 -8.35 -2.18
N GLU A 11 -1.96 -8.43 -3.45
CA GLU A 11 -1.30 -7.70 -4.53
C GLU A 11 -1.50 -6.19 -4.41
N ILE A 12 -2.72 -5.75 -4.13
CA ILE A 12 -3.06 -4.34 -3.90
C ILE A 12 -2.23 -3.75 -2.76
N ILE A 13 -2.14 -4.46 -1.62
CA ILE A 13 -1.34 -4.02 -0.48
C ILE A 13 0.14 -3.96 -0.86
N ARG A 14 0.66 -4.97 -1.57
CA ARG A 14 2.05 -5.02 -2.02
C ARG A 14 2.40 -3.81 -2.88
N ILE A 15 1.65 -3.57 -3.97
CA ILE A 15 1.91 -2.44 -4.87
C ILE A 15 1.80 -1.11 -4.13
N SER A 16 0.77 -0.96 -3.31
CA SER A 16 0.56 0.25 -2.52
C SER A 16 1.75 0.55 -1.58
N GLN A 17 2.25 -0.46 -0.88
CA GLN A 17 3.42 -0.33 -0.01
C GLN A 17 4.67 0.01 -0.81
N THR A 18 4.90 -0.66 -1.95
CA THR A 18 6.03 -0.33 -2.84
C THR A 18 5.98 1.12 -3.27
N ASN A 19 4.83 1.60 -3.75
CA ASN A 19 4.62 2.98 -4.17
C ASN A 19 4.93 3.98 -3.04
N LEU A 20 4.50 3.69 -1.80
CA LEU A 20 4.80 4.54 -0.65
C LEU A 20 6.29 4.55 -0.30
N LEU A 21 6.93 3.37 -0.31
CA LEU A 21 8.34 3.22 0.04
C LEU A 21 9.26 3.87 -0.99
N ASP A 22 8.93 3.77 -2.27
CA ASP A 22 9.67 4.45 -3.34
C ASP A 22 9.65 5.97 -3.13
N ARG A 23 8.51 6.54 -2.72
CA ARG A 23 8.41 7.97 -2.38
C ARG A 23 9.23 8.33 -1.14
N LYS A 24 9.10 7.55 -0.05
CA LYS A 24 9.91 7.77 1.17
C LYS A 24 11.41 7.70 0.87
N ARG A 25 11.83 6.78 0.01
CA ARG A 25 13.23 6.66 -0.44
C ARG A 25 13.70 7.92 -1.16
N ILE A 26 12.87 8.47 -2.05
CA ILE A 26 13.16 9.71 -2.77
C ILE A 26 13.25 10.90 -1.79
N GLU A 27 12.35 10.98 -0.81
CA GLU A 27 12.35 12.02 0.22
C GLU A 27 13.60 11.99 1.12
N GLY A 28 14.11 10.80 1.46
CA GLY A 28 15.31 10.63 2.27
C GLY A 28 16.64 10.86 1.53
N GLY A 29 16.62 10.98 0.20
CA GLY A 29 17.84 11.08 -0.61
C GLY A 29 18.68 9.79 -0.65
N PRO A 30 19.76 9.75 -1.45
CA PRO A 30 20.51 8.53 -1.77
C PRO A 30 21.21 7.87 -0.57
N ASP A 31 21.68 8.67 0.40
CA ASP A 31 22.48 8.16 1.53
C ASP A 31 21.62 7.72 2.72
N SER A 32 20.41 8.29 2.91
CA SER A 32 19.54 7.96 4.06
C SER A 32 18.25 7.24 3.69
N GLY A 33 17.91 7.17 2.40
CA GLY A 33 16.65 6.60 1.93
C GLY A 33 16.48 5.10 2.23
N ASN A 34 17.56 4.31 2.17
CA ASN A 34 17.48 2.88 2.47
C ASN A 34 17.21 2.61 3.96
N ASP A 35 17.92 3.29 4.86
CA ASP A 35 17.71 3.14 6.31
C ASP A 35 16.32 3.64 6.72
N MET A 36 15.86 4.74 6.12
CA MET A 36 14.49 5.24 6.30
C MET A 36 13.44 4.19 5.88
N VAL A 37 13.60 3.58 4.70
CA VAL A 37 12.69 2.54 4.20
C VAL A 37 12.68 1.33 5.13
N VAL A 38 13.85 0.82 5.54
CA VAL A 38 13.96 -0.33 6.44
C VAL A 38 13.31 -0.05 7.80
N ASN A 39 13.56 1.14 8.37
CA ASN A 39 12.95 1.55 9.62
C ASN A 39 11.43 1.70 9.50
N TRP A 40 10.95 2.25 8.37
CA TRP A 40 9.52 2.36 8.12
C TRP A 40 8.87 0.98 8.03
N VAL A 41 9.46 0.04 7.29
CA VAL A 41 8.94 -1.33 7.18
C VAL A 41 8.87 -1.99 8.54
N ARG A 42 9.93 -1.87 9.35
CA ARG A 42 10.00 -2.46 10.69
C ARG A 42 8.88 -1.96 11.60
N SER A 43 8.56 -0.67 11.53
CA SER A 43 7.58 -0.05 12.43
C SER A 43 6.15 -0.10 11.91
N ASN A 44 5.94 -0.08 10.60
CA ASN A 44 4.63 0.25 10.02
C ASN A 44 4.04 -0.82 9.08
N ALA A 45 4.84 -1.73 8.50
CA ALA A 45 4.35 -2.62 7.43
C ALA A 45 3.22 -3.54 7.89
N LYS A 46 3.28 -4.04 9.13
CA LYS A 46 2.23 -4.88 9.72
C LYS A 46 0.91 -4.10 9.87
N GLN A 47 0.96 -2.95 10.54
CA GLN A 47 -0.22 -2.12 10.77
C GLN A 47 -0.83 -1.63 9.45
N TYR A 48 0.01 -1.26 8.48
CA TYR A 48 -0.45 -0.88 7.15
C TYR A 48 -1.26 -2.01 6.51
N ARG A 49 -0.75 -3.25 6.54
CA ARG A 49 -1.45 -4.41 6.02
C ARG A 49 -2.78 -4.62 6.74
N GLU A 50 -2.78 -4.62 8.07
CA GLU A 50 -3.99 -4.84 8.88
C GLU A 50 -5.06 -3.78 8.58
N ASN A 51 -4.70 -2.50 8.57
CA ASN A 51 -5.62 -1.38 8.29
C ASN A 51 -6.27 -1.49 6.91
N PHE A 52 -5.52 -1.89 5.88
CA PHE A 52 -6.04 -1.97 4.52
C PHE A 52 -6.69 -3.32 4.21
N SER A 53 -6.29 -4.42 4.85
CA SER A 53 -6.93 -5.72 4.66
C SER A 53 -8.42 -5.67 5.04
N GLU A 54 -8.76 -5.16 6.23
CA GLU A 54 -10.15 -5.04 6.67
C GLU A 54 -10.98 -4.17 5.71
N LEU A 55 -10.41 -3.06 5.26
CA LEU A 55 -11.06 -2.18 4.29
C LEU A 55 -11.30 -2.89 2.95
N LEU A 56 -10.28 -3.53 2.39
CA LEU A 56 -10.32 -4.19 1.08
C LEU A 56 -11.24 -5.42 1.07
N GLU A 57 -11.41 -6.09 2.21
CA GLU A 57 -12.37 -7.19 2.37
C GLU A 57 -13.82 -6.77 2.10
N SER A 58 -14.17 -5.49 2.31
CA SER A 58 -15.51 -4.97 2.01
C SER A 58 -15.81 -4.82 0.51
N TYR A 59 -14.77 -4.74 -0.34
CA TYR A 59 -14.92 -4.51 -1.77
C TYR A 59 -15.23 -5.80 -2.56
N PRO A 60 -16.04 -5.74 -3.63
CA PRO A 60 -16.17 -6.84 -4.58
C PRO A 60 -14.88 -7.00 -5.42
N ALA A 61 -14.65 -8.20 -5.95
CA ALA A 61 -13.44 -8.50 -6.73
C ALA A 61 -13.24 -7.60 -7.96
N SER A 62 -14.34 -7.16 -8.60
CA SER A 62 -14.31 -6.22 -9.72
C SER A 62 -13.77 -4.83 -9.32
N GLU A 63 -14.12 -4.36 -8.13
CA GLU A 63 -13.63 -3.09 -7.61
C GLU A 63 -12.17 -3.21 -7.14
N LEU A 64 -11.79 -4.35 -6.54
CA LEU A 64 -10.40 -4.64 -6.23
C LEU A 64 -9.52 -4.61 -7.50
N GLY A 65 -9.97 -5.21 -8.60
CA GLY A 65 -9.26 -5.13 -9.88
C GLY A 65 -9.08 -3.69 -10.37
N SER A 66 -10.11 -2.86 -10.20
CA SER A 66 -10.07 -1.43 -10.56
C SER A 66 -9.12 -0.63 -9.67
N ILE A 67 -9.07 -0.93 -8.37
CA ILE A 67 -8.11 -0.34 -7.42
C ILE A 67 -6.68 -0.71 -7.79
N LEU A 68 -6.43 -1.99 -8.07
CA LEU A 68 -5.12 -2.50 -8.47
C LEU A 68 -4.60 -1.79 -9.73
N GLN A 69 -5.46 -1.65 -10.73
CA GLN A 69 -5.14 -0.92 -11.95
C GLN A 69 -4.73 0.52 -11.65
N LYS A 70 -5.54 1.26 -10.88
CA LYS A 70 -5.25 2.66 -10.53
C LYS A 70 -3.97 2.83 -9.73
N LEU A 71 -3.65 1.92 -8.79
CA LEU A 71 -2.39 1.96 -8.05
C LEU A 71 -1.19 1.82 -8.99
N THR A 72 -1.29 0.90 -9.96
CA THR A 72 -0.23 0.65 -10.94
C THR A 72 -0.05 1.84 -11.90
N GLU A 73 -1.15 2.44 -12.36
CA GLU A 73 -1.11 3.56 -13.32
C GLU A 73 -0.67 4.88 -12.69
N THR A 74 -1.02 5.13 -11.43
CA THR A 74 -0.82 6.44 -10.80
C THR A 74 0.42 6.51 -9.91
N GLY A 75 0.99 5.37 -9.49
CA GLY A 75 2.08 5.33 -8.51
C GLY A 75 1.68 5.83 -7.11
N LYS A 76 0.38 6.02 -6.85
CA LYS A 76 -0.15 6.40 -5.53
C LYS A 76 -0.17 5.20 -4.60
N ASP A 77 -0.13 5.46 -3.30
CA ASP A 77 -0.51 4.44 -2.32
C ASP A 77 -2.03 4.50 -2.04
N LEU A 78 -2.57 3.50 -1.35
CA LEU A 78 -3.99 3.37 -1.00
C LEU A 78 -4.51 4.55 -0.17
N GLY A 79 -3.70 5.10 0.73
CA GLY A 79 -4.09 6.28 1.50
C GLY A 79 -4.37 7.47 0.58
N GLU A 80 -3.48 7.71 -0.38
CA GLU A 80 -3.66 8.76 -1.39
C GLU A 80 -4.77 8.47 -2.39
N LEU A 81 -4.91 7.21 -2.83
CA LEU A 81 -5.91 6.81 -3.81
C LEU A 81 -7.33 6.87 -3.25
N LEU A 82 -7.52 6.45 -2.00
CA LEU A 82 -8.82 6.37 -1.33
C LEU A 82 -9.14 7.63 -0.51
N GLY A 83 -8.24 8.62 -0.47
CA GLY A 83 -8.42 9.85 0.31
C GLY A 83 -8.40 9.61 1.82
N LEU A 84 -7.76 8.53 2.27
CA LEU A 84 -7.68 8.15 3.68
C LEU A 84 -6.43 8.77 4.32
N LYS A 85 -6.65 9.52 5.39
CA LYS A 85 -5.57 9.95 6.28
C LYS A 85 -5.42 8.91 7.37
N PHE A 86 -4.62 7.87 7.11
CA PHE A 86 -3.99 7.16 8.20
C PHE A 86 -2.91 8.09 8.73
N ASP A 87 -2.82 8.23 10.06
CA ASP A 87 -1.73 8.97 10.68
C ASP A 87 -0.43 8.45 10.06
N ARG A 88 0.20 9.29 9.24
CA ARG A 88 1.39 8.94 8.49
C ARG A 88 2.52 8.90 9.52
N VAL A 89 2.66 7.76 10.20
CA VAL A 89 3.82 7.44 11.05
C VAL A 89 5.05 7.22 10.16
#